data_AF-A0A7S4FNU5-F1
#
_entry.id   AF-A0A7S4FNU5-F1
#
_cell.length_a   1.000
_cell.length_b   1.000
_cell.length_c   1.000
_cell.angle_alpha   90.00
_cell.angle_beta   90.00
_cell.angle_gamma   90.00
#
_symmetry.space_group_name_H-M   'P 1'
#
loop_
_entity.id
_entity.type
_entity.pdbx_description
1 polymer ?
#
loop_
_entity_poly.entity_id
_entity_poly.type
_entity_poly.pdbx_seq_one_letter_code
_entity_poly.pdbx_strand_id
1 'polypeptide(L)'
;PFIQSSVPFHSSYLRGAVDWVASDIQRLGLTFSGTGAIPVSSTADGSILLPSASLSLELAQLILVTPVDWPQCIASHRPTTHLLDFGPPGIGMQTQRNTEGTGLQVILVGGRASNSSNLSPPSALFDVRPESVQLAPNWEEEYRPRLVRTLHDGRLHIDTPFSRLIGKPPLMVPGMTPTT
;
A
#
# COMPACT_ATOMS: atom_id res chain seq x y z
N PRO A 1 -7.38 -10.01 20.64
CA PRO A 1 -8.29 -11.05 20.10
C PRO A 1 -7.48 -11.98 19.18
N PHE A 2 -7.81 -13.26 19.14
CA PHE A 2 -7.18 -14.20 18.19
C PHE A 2 -7.86 -14.09 16.82
N ILE A 3 -7.10 -14.34 15.75
CA ILE A 3 -7.65 -14.46 14.40
C ILE A 3 -8.21 -15.86 14.20
N GLN A 4 -9.23 -16.00 13.33
CA GLN A 4 -9.78 -17.30 12.97
C GLN A 4 -8.86 -18.00 11.94
N SER A 5 -7.76 -18.55 12.42
CA SER A 5 -6.89 -19.46 11.66
C SER A 5 -6.76 -20.78 12.38
N SER A 6 -6.94 -21.89 11.67
CA SER A 6 -6.74 -23.25 12.19
C SER A 6 -5.29 -23.72 12.09
N VAL A 7 -4.43 -22.96 11.41
CA VAL A 7 -3.05 -23.34 11.07
C VAL A 7 -2.08 -22.20 11.39
N PRO A 8 -0.89 -22.47 11.97
CA PRO A 8 0.11 -21.46 12.28
C PRO A 8 0.97 -21.11 11.05
N PHE A 9 0.37 -20.47 10.04
CA PHE A 9 1.10 -20.02 8.84
C PHE A 9 2.26 -19.07 9.17
N HIS A 10 3.20 -18.96 8.23
CA HIS A 10 4.38 -18.09 8.34
C HIS A 10 5.24 -18.37 9.57
N SER A 11 5.38 -19.66 9.94
CA SER A 11 6.10 -20.05 11.13
C SER A 11 6.99 -21.28 10.90
N SER A 12 8.02 -21.41 11.74
CA SER A 12 8.92 -22.56 11.70
C SER A 12 8.22 -23.90 11.99
N TYR A 13 7.04 -23.87 12.62
CA TYR A 13 6.25 -25.07 12.92
C TYR A 13 5.81 -25.83 11.66
N LEU A 14 5.67 -25.16 10.52
CA LEU A 14 5.24 -25.77 9.26
C LEU A 14 6.39 -26.16 8.33
N ARG A 15 7.65 -26.09 8.79
CA ARG A 15 8.81 -26.40 7.93
C ARG A 15 8.73 -27.81 7.32
N GLY A 16 8.32 -28.81 8.11
CA GLY A 16 8.15 -30.18 7.61
C GLY A 16 6.99 -30.35 6.62
N ALA A 17 6.00 -29.46 6.63
CA ALA A 17 4.89 -29.51 5.68
C ALA A 17 5.31 -29.09 4.26
N VAL A 18 6.40 -28.34 4.12
CA VAL A 18 6.95 -27.93 2.82
C VAL A 18 7.35 -29.15 1.99
N ASP A 19 7.95 -30.17 2.62
CA ASP A 19 8.37 -31.40 1.94
C ASP A 19 7.18 -32.21 1.41
N TRP A 20 6.06 -32.18 2.16
CA TRP A 20 4.82 -32.86 1.76
C TRP A 20 4.18 -32.15 0.57
N VAL A 21 4.13 -30.82 0.62
CA VAL A 21 3.64 -29.99 -0.50
C VAL A 21 4.53 -30.16 -1.73
N ALA A 22 5.85 -30.23 -1.57
CA ALA A 22 6.78 -30.50 -2.67
C ALA A 22 6.51 -31.85 -3.34
N SER A 23 6.25 -32.88 -2.54
CA SER A 23 5.88 -34.21 -3.04
C SER A 23 4.55 -34.17 -3.83
N ASP A 24 3.56 -33.44 -3.33
CA ASP A 24 2.27 -33.28 -4.01
C ASP A 24 2.36 -32.44 -5.28
N ILE A 25 3.18 -31.38 -5.30
CA ILE A 25 3.46 -30.59 -6.50
C ILE A 25 3.99 -31.49 -7.62
N GLN A 26 4.94 -32.39 -7.30
CA GLN A 26 5.49 -33.34 -8.27
C GLN A 26 4.44 -34.37 -8.70
N ARG A 27 3.74 -34.98 -7.72
CA ARG A 27 2.73 -36.02 -7.97
C ARG A 27 1.57 -35.54 -8.84
N LEU A 28 1.17 -34.27 -8.68
CA LEU A 28 0.06 -33.66 -9.40
C LEU A 28 0.49 -32.82 -10.62
N GLY A 29 1.79 -32.64 -10.84
CA GLY A 29 2.31 -31.81 -11.94
C GLY A 29 1.99 -30.32 -11.81
N LEU A 30 1.87 -29.79 -10.59
CA LEU A 30 1.48 -28.40 -10.31
C LEU A 30 2.67 -27.44 -10.40
N THR A 31 3.43 -27.51 -11.48
CA THR A 31 4.65 -26.73 -11.67
C THR A 31 4.40 -25.44 -12.43
N PHE A 32 4.67 -24.30 -11.79
CA PHE A 32 4.74 -23.01 -12.44
C PHE A 32 6.21 -22.64 -12.69
N SER A 33 6.58 -22.44 -13.94
CA SER A 33 7.90 -21.99 -14.37
C SER A 33 7.76 -20.96 -15.48
N GLY A 34 8.70 -20.00 -15.56
CA GLY A 34 8.73 -18.98 -16.61
C GLY A 34 8.81 -17.55 -16.08
N THR A 35 8.61 -16.58 -16.97
CA THR A 35 8.81 -15.14 -16.71
C THR A 35 7.54 -14.39 -16.28
N GLY A 36 6.35 -14.99 -16.40
CA GLY A 36 5.07 -14.29 -16.22
C GLY A 36 4.90 -13.12 -17.20
N ALA A 37 3.68 -12.61 -17.34
CA ALA A 37 3.44 -11.37 -18.10
C ALA A 37 3.57 -10.12 -17.21
N ILE A 38 3.39 -10.31 -15.90
CA ILE A 38 3.38 -9.26 -14.88
C ILE A 38 4.29 -9.73 -13.75
N PRO A 39 5.12 -8.85 -13.16
CA PRO A 39 5.96 -9.22 -12.02
C PRO A 39 5.08 -9.68 -10.85
N VAL A 40 5.50 -10.76 -10.20
CA VAL A 40 4.90 -11.26 -8.96
C VAL A 40 5.89 -11.03 -7.84
N SER A 41 5.44 -10.42 -6.76
CA SER A 41 6.33 -9.97 -5.69
C SER A 41 6.26 -10.87 -4.47
N SER A 42 7.41 -11.10 -3.86
CA SER A 42 7.59 -11.82 -2.61
C SER A 42 6.87 -11.12 -1.48
N THR A 43 6.11 -11.86 -0.69
CA THR A 43 5.43 -11.33 0.50
C THR A 43 6.40 -11.06 1.66
N ALA A 44 7.64 -11.53 1.58
CA ALA A 44 8.63 -11.38 2.63
C ALA A 44 9.36 -10.03 2.59
N ASP A 45 9.56 -9.48 1.39
CA ASP A 45 10.43 -8.32 1.17
C ASP A 45 10.05 -7.45 -0.05
N GLY A 46 9.08 -7.88 -0.87
CA GLY A 46 8.69 -7.18 -2.10
C GLY A 46 9.56 -7.45 -3.32
N SER A 47 10.56 -8.34 -3.23
CA SER A 47 11.39 -8.72 -4.37
C SER A 47 10.58 -9.41 -5.47
N ILE A 48 10.97 -9.25 -6.74
CA ILE A 48 10.27 -9.90 -7.86
C ILE A 48 10.68 -11.38 -7.91
N LEU A 49 9.69 -12.29 -7.83
CA LEU A 49 9.88 -13.74 -7.82
C LEU A 49 10.14 -14.32 -9.22
N LEU A 50 9.74 -13.62 -10.27
CA LEU A 50 9.87 -14.11 -11.65
C LEU A 50 11.08 -13.46 -12.34
N PRO A 51 11.85 -14.22 -13.15
CA PRO A 51 11.67 -15.65 -13.45
C PRO A 51 12.10 -16.58 -12.32
N SER A 52 11.36 -17.67 -12.12
CA SER A 52 11.72 -18.74 -11.17
C SER A 52 11.69 -20.12 -11.85
N ALA A 53 12.61 -20.99 -11.43
CA ALA A 53 12.68 -22.39 -11.84
C ALA A 53 11.65 -23.28 -11.11
N SER A 54 11.16 -22.86 -9.94
CA SER A 54 10.23 -23.63 -9.11
C SER A 54 9.31 -22.71 -8.28
N LEU A 55 8.54 -21.87 -8.97
CA LEU A 55 7.69 -20.87 -8.32
C LEU A 55 6.69 -21.51 -7.36
N SER A 56 6.15 -22.68 -7.69
CA SER A 56 5.20 -23.40 -6.82
C SER A 56 5.78 -23.70 -5.45
N LEU A 57 7.05 -24.12 -5.39
CA LEU A 57 7.72 -24.47 -4.14
C LEU A 57 8.10 -23.20 -3.35
N GLU A 58 8.57 -22.16 -4.04
CA GLU A 58 8.87 -20.86 -3.43
C GLU A 58 7.62 -20.25 -2.78
N LEU A 59 6.47 -20.28 -3.48
CA LEU A 59 5.19 -19.82 -2.94
C LEU A 59 4.74 -20.66 -1.74
N ALA A 60 4.91 -21.99 -1.78
CA ALA A 60 4.60 -22.85 -0.64
C ALA A 60 5.45 -22.48 0.59
N GLN A 61 6.74 -22.21 0.39
CA GLN A 61 7.63 -21.78 1.47
C GLN A 61 7.24 -20.40 2.03
N LEU A 62 6.88 -19.45 1.16
CA LEU A 62 6.40 -18.12 1.57
C LEU A 62 5.13 -18.18 2.42
N ILE A 63 4.19 -19.06 2.07
CA ILE A 63 2.91 -19.22 2.79
C ILE A 63 3.10 -19.99 4.10
N LEU A 64 3.84 -21.10 4.07
CA LEU A 64 3.94 -21.99 5.23
C LEU A 64 4.92 -21.47 6.28
N VAL A 65 6.06 -20.93 5.86
CA VAL A 65 7.20 -20.71 6.77
C VAL A 65 7.61 -19.25 6.87
N THR A 66 7.71 -18.54 5.75
CA THR A 66 8.31 -17.21 5.73
C THR A 66 7.36 -16.15 6.29
N PRO A 67 7.80 -15.27 7.21
CA PRO A 67 7.04 -14.11 7.65
C PRO A 67 6.63 -13.19 6.50
N VAL A 68 5.49 -12.51 6.65
CA VAL A 68 4.99 -11.53 5.68
C VAL A 68 5.34 -10.12 6.15
N ASP A 69 6.09 -9.37 5.34
CA ASP A 69 6.30 -7.93 5.49
C ASP A 69 5.47 -7.18 4.43
N TRP A 70 4.17 -7.09 4.71
CA TRP A 70 3.22 -6.45 3.79
C TRP A 70 3.51 -4.96 3.54
N PRO A 71 3.80 -4.13 4.56
CA PRO A 71 4.16 -2.73 4.34
C PRO A 71 5.39 -2.57 3.43
N GLN A 72 6.45 -3.35 3.65
CA GLN A 72 7.64 -3.31 2.81
C GLN A 72 7.35 -3.75 1.38
N CYS A 73 6.56 -4.81 1.21
CA CYS A 73 6.12 -5.27 -0.10
C CYS A 73 5.42 -4.14 -0.87
N ILE A 74 4.44 -3.45 -0.27
CA ILE A 74 3.76 -2.33 -0.93
C ILE A 74 4.70 -1.14 -1.19
N ALA A 75 5.60 -0.82 -0.26
CA ALA A 75 6.55 0.29 -0.40
C ALA A 75 7.52 0.08 -1.58
N SER A 76 7.95 -1.16 -1.85
CA SER A 76 8.86 -1.50 -2.95
C SER A 76 8.29 -1.23 -4.35
N HIS A 77 6.97 -1.04 -4.47
CA HIS A 77 6.29 -0.82 -5.75
C HIS A 77 5.98 0.66 -6.03
N ARG A 78 6.62 1.60 -5.33
CA ARG A 78 6.39 3.02 -5.59
C ARG A 78 7.19 3.54 -6.80
N PRO A 79 6.62 4.46 -7.59
CA PRO A 79 5.30 5.07 -7.45
C PRO A 79 4.18 4.20 -8.06
N THR A 80 3.19 3.81 -7.24
CA THR A 80 1.94 3.19 -7.68
C THR A 80 0.79 4.08 -7.23
N THR A 81 -0.15 4.38 -8.13
CA THR A 81 -1.29 5.28 -7.84
C THR A 81 -2.55 4.52 -7.43
N HIS A 82 -2.74 3.30 -7.93
CA HIS A 82 -3.91 2.49 -7.65
C HIS A 82 -3.54 1.04 -7.31
N LEU A 83 -4.26 0.47 -6.36
CA LEU A 83 -4.19 -0.95 -6.01
C LEU A 83 -5.57 -1.58 -6.13
N LEU A 84 -5.66 -2.71 -6.83
CA LEU A 84 -6.88 -3.47 -7.00
C LEU A 84 -6.89 -4.67 -6.04
N ASP A 85 -7.84 -4.71 -5.11
CA ASP A 85 -8.04 -5.85 -4.21
C ASP A 85 -9.13 -6.78 -4.74
N PHE A 86 -8.70 -7.96 -5.20
CA PHE A 86 -9.57 -9.06 -5.64
C PHE A 86 -9.82 -10.08 -4.53
N GLY A 87 -9.20 -9.91 -3.36
CA GLY A 87 -9.24 -10.86 -2.25
C GLY A 87 -10.56 -10.80 -1.47
N PRO A 88 -10.69 -11.72 -0.48
CA PRO A 88 -11.76 -11.62 0.51
C PRO A 88 -11.66 -10.31 1.29
N PRO A 89 -12.76 -9.83 1.91
CA PRO A 89 -12.77 -8.56 2.61
C PRO A 89 -11.73 -8.51 3.74
N GLY A 90 -10.89 -7.47 3.74
CA GLY A 90 -9.97 -7.17 4.85
C GLY A 90 -8.67 -6.51 4.41
N ILE A 91 -7.90 -7.16 3.52
CA ILE A 91 -6.55 -6.71 3.16
C ILE A 91 -6.56 -5.35 2.47
N GLY A 92 -7.49 -5.07 1.55
CA GLY A 92 -7.58 -3.76 0.92
C GLY A 92 -7.83 -2.63 1.91
N MET A 93 -8.67 -2.84 2.93
CA MET A 93 -8.91 -1.85 3.99
C MET A 93 -7.66 -1.61 4.83
N GLN A 94 -6.95 -2.67 5.21
CA GLN A 94 -5.72 -2.56 5.98
C GLN A 94 -4.61 -1.88 5.16
N THR A 95 -4.54 -2.19 3.88
CA THR A 95 -3.57 -1.59 2.94
C THR A 95 -3.84 -0.11 2.79
N GLN A 96 -5.09 0.31 2.58
CA GLN A 96 -5.47 1.72 2.49
C GLN A 96 -5.06 2.51 3.73
N ARG A 97 -5.21 1.94 4.93
CA ARG A 97 -4.76 2.57 6.18
C ARG A 97 -3.24 2.68 6.26
N ASN A 98 -2.53 1.61 5.89
CA ASN A 98 -1.07 1.60 5.91
C ASN A 98 -0.47 2.60 4.90
N THR A 99 -1.21 2.94 3.83
CA THR A 99 -0.75 3.84 2.76
C THR A 99 -1.47 5.18 2.75
N GLU A 100 -2.15 5.55 3.83
CA GLU A 100 -2.85 6.83 3.92
C GLU A 100 -1.87 8.01 3.76
N GLY A 101 -2.27 9.03 3.00
CA GLY A 101 -1.46 10.20 2.74
C GLY A 101 -0.32 10.01 1.73
N THR A 102 -0.23 8.84 1.11
CA THR A 102 0.89 8.50 0.22
C THR A 102 0.57 8.62 -1.27
N GLY A 103 -0.68 8.95 -1.60
CA GLY A 103 -1.18 8.98 -2.97
C GLY A 103 -1.63 7.63 -3.54
N LEU A 104 -1.60 6.54 -2.77
CA LEU A 104 -2.13 5.24 -3.19
C LEU A 104 -3.64 5.14 -2.93
N GLN A 105 -4.42 4.93 -3.97
CA GLN A 105 -5.86 4.67 -3.91
C GLN A 105 -6.15 3.16 -4.01
N VAL A 106 -6.78 2.58 -3.00
CA VAL A 106 -7.22 1.17 -3.04
C VAL A 106 -8.65 1.08 -3.58
N ILE A 107 -8.84 0.22 -4.58
CA ILE A 107 -10.14 -0.14 -5.17
C ILE A 107 -10.47 -1.57 -4.75
N LEU A 108 -11.60 -1.77 -4.09
CA LEU A 108 -12.10 -3.10 -3.76
C LEU A 108 -12.90 -3.64 -4.94
N VAL A 109 -12.45 -4.72 -5.59
CA VAL A 109 -13.11 -5.25 -6.79
C VAL A 109 -14.24 -6.22 -6.44
N GLY A 110 -13.99 -7.12 -5.50
CA GLY A 110 -14.97 -8.14 -5.08
C GLY A 110 -15.88 -7.72 -3.92
N GLY A 111 -15.64 -6.53 -3.35
CA GLY A 111 -16.27 -6.09 -2.11
C GLY A 111 -17.20 -4.89 -2.28
N ARG A 112 -17.92 -4.55 -1.21
CA ARG A 112 -18.65 -3.28 -1.12
C ARG A 112 -17.80 -2.31 -0.31
N ALA A 113 -17.35 -1.23 -0.93
CA ALA A 113 -16.81 -0.10 -0.17
C ALA A 113 -17.93 0.50 0.69
N SER A 114 -17.63 0.81 1.95
CA SER A 114 -18.53 1.62 2.79
C SER A 114 -18.44 3.08 2.33
N ASN A 115 -19.56 3.79 2.32
CA ASN A 115 -19.60 5.23 2.00
C ASN A 115 -18.72 6.10 2.93
N SER A 116 -18.29 5.56 4.08
CA SER A 116 -17.45 6.25 5.06
C SER A 116 -15.95 5.95 4.96
N SER A 117 -15.53 5.13 3.99
CA SER A 117 -14.13 4.74 3.84
C SER A 117 -13.45 5.49 2.69
N ASN A 118 -12.17 5.83 2.84
CA ASN A 118 -11.29 6.35 1.78
C ASN A 118 -11.02 5.30 0.67
N LEU A 119 -11.93 4.35 0.48
CA LEU A 119 -11.82 3.23 -0.44
C LEU A 119 -12.69 3.50 -1.66
N SER A 120 -12.17 3.19 -2.83
CA SER A 120 -12.92 3.32 -4.07
C SER A 120 -13.79 2.07 -4.28
N PRO A 121 -15.07 2.25 -4.67
CA PRO A 121 -15.97 1.14 -4.96
C PRO A 121 -15.56 0.44 -6.27
N PRO A 122 -16.04 -0.80 -6.51
CA PRO A 122 -15.81 -1.52 -7.76
C PRO A 122 -16.22 -0.73 -9.01
N SER A 123 -17.25 0.13 -8.91
CA SER A 123 -17.73 0.94 -10.02
C SER A 123 -16.67 1.91 -10.57
N ALA A 124 -15.69 2.30 -9.76
CA ALA A 124 -14.59 3.15 -10.21
C ALA A 124 -13.72 2.50 -11.29
N LEU A 125 -13.71 1.16 -11.37
CA LEU A 125 -12.96 0.41 -12.38
C LEU A 125 -13.63 0.45 -13.77
N PHE A 126 -14.95 0.66 -13.81
CA PHE A 126 -15.76 0.54 -15.03
C PHE A 126 -16.34 1.87 -15.53
N ASP A 127 -16.11 2.96 -14.80
CA ASP A 127 -16.51 4.28 -15.25
C ASP A 127 -15.64 4.72 -16.43
N VAL A 128 -16.29 5.12 -17.51
CA VAL A 128 -15.67 5.44 -18.80
C VAL A 128 -15.16 6.88 -18.88
N ARG A 129 -15.55 7.72 -17.92
CA ARG A 129 -15.22 9.15 -17.92
C ARG A 129 -13.81 9.34 -17.37
N PRO A 130 -12.90 10.05 -18.06
CA PRO A 130 -11.57 10.33 -17.52
C PRO A 130 -11.61 11.02 -16.15
N GLU A 131 -12.59 11.90 -15.94
CA GLU A 131 -12.81 12.66 -14.70
C GLU A 131 -13.17 11.77 -13.49
N SER A 132 -13.61 10.54 -13.70
CA SER A 132 -14.04 9.66 -12.61
C SER A 132 -12.88 8.97 -11.90
N VAL A 133 -11.67 9.05 -12.46
CA VAL A 133 -10.46 8.48 -11.85
C VAL A 133 -10.06 9.35 -10.67
N GLN A 134 -10.33 8.87 -9.46
CA GLN A 134 -9.99 9.54 -8.22
C GLN A 134 -8.58 9.16 -7.78
N LEU A 135 -7.72 10.16 -7.63
CA LEU A 135 -6.40 9.98 -7.02
C LEU A 135 -6.48 10.23 -5.53
N ALA A 136 -5.83 9.37 -4.74
CA ALA A 136 -5.66 9.62 -3.32
C ALA A 136 -4.69 10.82 -3.12
N PRO A 137 -4.89 11.64 -2.07
CA PRO A 137 -3.98 12.73 -1.76
C PRO A 137 -2.60 12.18 -1.35
N ASN A 138 -1.55 12.81 -1.88
CA ASN A 138 -0.19 12.65 -1.37
C ASN A 138 0.15 13.88 -0.52
N TRP A 139 0.20 13.70 0.80
CA TRP A 139 0.43 14.78 1.76
C TRP A 139 1.80 15.41 1.63
N GLU A 140 2.80 14.65 1.21
CA GLU A 140 4.13 15.18 0.93
C GLU A 140 4.05 16.19 -0.22
N GLU A 141 3.38 15.85 -1.32
CA GLU A 141 3.27 16.77 -2.46
C GLU A 141 2.31 17.94 -2.21
N GLU A 142 1.19 17.68 -1.53
CA GLU A 142 0.13 18.65 -1.26
C GLU A 142 0.54 19.66 -0.18
N TYR A 143 1.19 19.20 0.89
CA TYR A 143 1.52 20.01 2.07
C TYR A 143 3.01 20.27 2.25
N ARG A 144 3.89 19.90 1.30
CA ARG A 144 5.31 20.28 1.36
C ARG A 144 5.48 21.79 1.50
N PRO A 145 6.27 22.25 2.47
CA PRO A 145 6.71 23.65 2.53
C PRO A 145 7.47 24.02 1.27
N ARG A 146 7.19 25.20 0.73
CA ARG A 146 7.88 25.75 -0.44
C ARG A 146 8.49 27.11 -0.11
N LEU A 147 9.29 27.66 -1.02
CA LEU A 147 9.76 29.04 -0.95
C LEU A 147 9.08 29.86 -2.03
N VAL A 148 8.58 31.03 -1.66
CA VAL A 148 8.00 32.01 -2.59
C VAL A 148 8.70 33.36 -2.41
N ARG A 149 8.92 34.07 -3.52
CA ARG A 149 9.39 35.46 -3.46
C ARG A 149 8.21 36.38 -3.68
N THR A 150 7.97 37.27 -2.73
CA THR A 150 6.86 38.22 -2.80
C THR A 150 7.26 39.49 -3.55
N LEU A 151 6.36 40.00 -4.39
CA LEU A 151 6.63 41.19 -5.20
C LEU A 151 6.72 42.48 -4.36
N HIS A 152 6.03 42.54 -3.22
CA HIS A 152 5.91 43.77 -2.43
C HIS A 152 7.18 44.13 -1.63
N ASP A 153 7.93 43.14 -1.15
CA ASP A 153 9.16 43.33 -0.35
C ASP A 153 10.41 42.71 -1.01
N GLY A 154 10.24 41.94 -2.09
CA GLY A 154 11.32 41.24 -2.78
C GLY A 154 11.96 40.10 -1.97
N ARG A 155 11.42 39.74 -0.80
CA ARG A 155 12.02 38.76 0.11
C ARG A 155 11.49 37.35 -0.14
N LEU A 156 12.27 36.36 0.34
CA LEU A 156 11.85 34.96 0.35
C LEU A 156 11.01 34.68 1.60
N HIS A 157 9.87 34.03 1.41
CA HIS A 157 8.97 33.57 2.45
C HIS A 157 8.74 32.07 2.32
N ILE A 158 8.47 31.41 3.45
CA ILE A 158 8.05 30.01 3.48
C ILE A 158 6.57 29.97 3.10
N ASP A 159 6.25 29.26 2.02
CA ASP A 159 4.90 29.02 1.53
C ASP A 159 4.35 27.70 2.11
N THR A 160 3.33 27.87 2.94
CA THR A 160 2.48 26.84 3.53
C THR A 160 1.02 27.32 3.50
N PRO A 161 0.01 26.44 3.63
CA PRO A 161 -1.37 26.86 3.78
C PRO A 161 -1.57 27.91 4.90
N PHE A 162 -0.86 27.78 6.02
CA PHE A 162 -0.94 28.73 7.13
C PHE A 162 -0.35 30.11 6.77
N SER A 163 0.86 30.17 6.19
CA SER A 163 1.47 31.44 5.77
C SER A 163 0.65 32.19 4.72
N ARG A 164 0.03 31.46 3.77
CA ARG A 164 -0.88 32.04 2.76
C ARG A 164 -2.13 32.64 3.39
N LEU A 165 -2.62 32.02 4.46
CA LEU A 165 -3.79 32.51 5.20
C LEU A 165 -3.48 33.81 5.97
N ILE A 166 -2.33 33.88 6.66
CA ILE A 166 -2.01 35.01 7.56
C ILE A 166 -1.15 36.10 6.90
N GLY A 167 -0.61 35.87 5.71
CA GLY A 167 0.30 36.80 5.01
C GLY A 167 1.60 37.08 5.77
N LYS A 168 2.01 36.17 6.65
CA LYS A 168 3.17 36.28 7.56
C LYS A 168 3.92 34.95 7.60
N PRO A 169 5.17 34.91 8.11
CA PRO A 169 5.89 33.65 8.32
C PRO A 169 5.01 32.64 9.10
N PRO A 170 5.08 31.33 8.80
CA PRO A 170 4.21 30.31 9.40
C PRO A 170 4.61 29.97 10.84
N LEU A 171 4.75 30.99 11.69
CA LEU A 171 5.13 30.94 13.09
C LEU A 171 4.17 31.84 13.86
N MET A 172 3.65 31.35 14.98
CA MET A 172 2.77 32.10 15.87
C MET A 172 3.15 31.87 17.32
N VAL A 173 3.00 32.89 18.15
CA VAL A 173 3.08 32.76 19.60
C VAL A 173 1.67 32.39 20.09
N PRO A 174 1.48 31.26 20.79
CA PRO A 174 0.19 30.89 21.34
C PRO A 174 -0.20 31.80 22.51
N GLY A 175 -1.49 32.00 22.74
CA GLY A 175 -2.00 32.70 23.92
C GLY A 175 -1.89 31.83 25.19
N MET A 176 -1.32 32.37 26.25
CA MET A 176 -1.06 31.71 27.54
C MET A 176 -1.28 32.67 28.72
N THR A 177 -2.06 32.27 29.73
CA THR A 177 -2.13 32.98 31.02
C THR A 177 -0.96 32.55 31.93
N PRO A 178 -0.17 33.45 32.55
CA PRO A 178 -0.23 34.93 32.53
C PRO A 178 0.74 35.59 31.53
N THR A 179 1.42 34.84 30.67
CA THR A 179 2.58 35.32 29.89
C THR A 179 2.21 36.23 28.72
N THR A 180 1.08 36.00 28.05
CA THR A 180 0.64 36.67 26.81
C THR A 180 -0.86 36.93 26.83
#